data_AF-A0A0G0JVB4-F1
#
_entry.id   AF-A0A0G0JVB4-F1
#
_cell.length_a   1.000
_cell.length_b   1.000
_cell.length_c   1.000
_cell.angle_alpha   90.00
_cell.angle_beta   90.00
_cell.angle_gamma   90.00
#
_symmetry.space_group_name_H-M   'P 1'
#
loop_
_entity.id
_entity.type
_entity.pdbx_description
1 polymer ?
#
loop_
_entity_poly.entity_id
_entity_poly.type
_entity_poly.pdbx_seq_one_letter_code
_entity_poly.pdbx_strand_id
1 'polypeptide(L)'
;MKILTSLFLLLFFINPALAQTDCPIGMVNDAAPGNCGSYVDKDKNNLCDLSEIEVPTAEKTTKLSEEEFKKRTVSEIAKIYNISAEEYARELGLFLKIIVKTSDSMAVLHDENALCATVAAGIAANIKADSPPATEPILSADEAKKVITPKYNFFPVLFVLLIAYLITYILALKKTISFLTQQRIWNLALTLFFLASGISGILLVIRINYGIMVNWPFDLLMLHVETGIAMAIISFFHLAWHWWYYACMLKRKAKKECDARENNL
;
A
#
# COMPACT_ATOMS: atom_id res chain seq x y z
N MET A 1 32.00 -14.60 15.48
CA MET A 1 30.57 -14.96 15.26
C MET A 1 29.62 -13.89 15.82
N LYS A 2 29.68 -13.55 17.13
CA LYS A 2 28.79 -12.55 17.76
C LYS A 2 28.76 -11.18 17.07
N ILE A 3 29.91 -10.67 16.63
CA ILE A 3 30.01 -9.35 15.97
C ILE A 3 29.36 -9.37 14.58
N LEU A 4 29.53 -10.46 13.81
CA LEU A 4 28.97 -10.60 12.47
C LEU A 4 27.45 -10.82 12.49
N THR A 5 26.96 -11.60 13.46
CA THR A 5 25.51 -11.78 13.70
C THR A 5 24.86 -10.49 14.21
N SER A 6 25.57 -9.71 15.03
CA SER A 6 25.07 -8.42 15.52
C SER A 6 25.05 -7.35 14.43
N LEU A 7 26.00 -7.36 13.49
CA LEU A 7 26.04 -6.44 12.34
C LEU A 7 24.93 -6.76 11.32
N PHE A 8 24.64 -8.04 11.08
CA PHE A 8 23.52 -8.47 10.24
C PHE A 8 22.18 -8.08 10.87
N LEU A 9 22.01 -8.23 12.19
CA LEU A 9 20.83 -7.74 12.90
C LEU A 9 20.70 -6.21 12.78
N LEU A 10 21.80 -5.49 12.96
CA LEU A 10 21.83 -4.03 12.92
C LEU A 10 21.39 -3.49 11.54
N LEU A 11 21.82 -4.12 10.43
CA LEU A 11 21.46 -3.71 9.06
C LEU A 11 19.97 -3.86 8.73
N PHE A 12 19.23 -4.72 9.43
CA PHE A 12 17.77 -4.86 9.26
C PHE A 12 16.95 -3.85 10.07
N PHE A 13 17.49 -3.32 11.16
CA PHE A 13 16.82 -2.28 11.96
C PHE A 13 17.03 -0.87 11.41
N ILE A 14 17.84 -0.71 10.34
CA ILE A 14 18.00 0.57 9.63
C ILE A 14 16.97 0.68 8.50
N ASN A 15 15.68 0.66 8.84
CA ASN A 15 14.69 1.25 7.96
C ASN A 15 13.95 2.33 8.76
N PRO A 16 14.22 3.62 8.51
CA PRO A 16 13.44 4.67 9.11
C PRO A 16 12.04 4.63 8.49
N ALA A 17 11.04 4.52 9.37
CA ALA A 17 9.72 5.11 9.25
C ALA A 17 9.36 5.59 7.83
N LEU A 18 8.76 4.71 7.03
CA LEU A 18 7.71 5.15 6.14
C LEU A 18 6.41 4.92 6.92
N ALA A 19 6.04 5.92 7.72
CA ALA A 19 4.70 5.92 8.29
C ALA A 19 3.72 5.93 7.11
N GLN A 20 2.83 4.94 7.07
CA GLN A 20 1.82 4.88 6.04
C GLN A 20 0.87 6.08 6.24
N THR A 21 0.96 7.08 5.37
CA THR A 21 0.08 8.26 5.35
C THR A 21 -1.22 7.99 4.60
N ASP A 22 -1.28 6.87 3.87
CA ASP A 22 -2.31 6.62 2.87
C ASP A 22 -3.13 5.36 3.20
N CYS A 23 -4.36 5.31 2.68
CA CYS A 23 -5.28 4.20 2.87
C CYS A 23 -4.65 2.85 2.44
N PRO A 24 -4.61 1.83 3.32
CA PRO A 24 -3.99 0.53 3.01
C PRO A 24 -4.63 -0.23 1.85
N ILE A 25 -5.92 0.01 1.66
CA ILE A 25 -6.76 -0.61 0.63
C ILE A 25 -6.88 0.29 -0.61
N GLY A 26 -6.25 1.47 -0.60
CA GLY A 26 -6.31 2.44 -1.69
C GLY A 26 -7.73 2.95 -1.98
N MET A 27 -8.64 2.85 -1.00
CA MET A 27 -9.98 3.42 -1.11
C MET A 27 -9.92 4.92 -0.84
N VAL A 28 -10.78 5.65 -1.52
CA VAL A 28 -10.98 7.09 -1.34
C VAL A 28 -12.32 7.28 -0.64
N ASN A 29 -12.36 8.06 0.44
CA ASN A 29 -13.57 8.34 1.22
C ASN A 29 -14.32 7.07 1.69
N ASP A 30 -13.61 6.17 2.36
CA ASP A 30 -14.18 4.95 2.95
C ASP A 30 -15.18 5.33 4.04
N ALA A 31 -16.48 5.13 3.78
CA ALA A 31 -17.55 5.53 4.67
C ALA A 31 -17.70 4.60 5.89
N ALA A 32 -18.14 5.15 7.03
CA ALA A 32 -18.41 4.42 8.25
C ALA A 32 -19.33 3.20 8.00
N PRO A 33 -19.04 2.01 8.55
CA PRO A 33 -18.03 1.69 9.58
C PRO A 33 -16.62 1.41 9.04
N GLY A 34 -16.35 1.73 7.77
CA GLY A 34 -15.12 1.41 7.07
C GLY A 34 -15.10 -0.02 6.53
N ASN A 35 -14.47 -0.20 5.38
CA ASN A 35 -14.26 -1.51 4.76
C ASN A 35 -12.97 -2.20 5.24
N CYS A 36 -12.20 -1.54 6.12
CA CYS A 36 -11.01 -2.13 6.73
C CYS A 36 -10.95 -1.83 8.24
N GLY A 37 -10.28 -2.69 9.01
CA GLY A 37 -10.12 -2.47 10.46
C GLY A 37 -9.11 -1.39 10.85
N SER A 38 -8.71 -0.54 9.90
CA SER A 38 -7.91 0.68 10.16
C SER A 38 -8.74 1.95 10.00
N TYR A 39 -10.07 1.86 10.01
CA TYR A 39 -10.96 3.01 9.99
C TYR A 39 -10.66 3.94 11.18
N VAL A 40 -10.38 5.21 10.86
CA VAL A 40 -10.16 6.28 11.84
C VAL A 40 -10.89 7.50 11.31
N ASP A 41 -11.77 8.06 12.12
CA ASP A 41 -12.59 9.22 11.78
C ASP A 41 -12.46 10.22 12.94
N LYS A 42 -11.45 11.10 12.85
CA LYS A 42 -11.15 12.07 13.91
C LYS A 42 -12.06 13.29 13.84
N ASP A 43 -12.43 13.69 12.64
CA ASP A 43 -13.26 14.87 12.39
C ASP A 43 -14.77 14.58 12.45
N LYS A 44 -15.15 13.31 12.59
CA LYS A 44 -16.52 12.79 12.72
C LYS A 44 -17.37 13.02 11.48
N ASN A 45 -16.76 13.02 10.31
CA ASN A 45 -17.44 13.22 9.04
C ASN A 45 -18.06 11.92 8.47
N ASN A 46 -17.93 10.78 9.18
CA ASN A 46 -18.32 9.43 8.76
C ASN A 46 -17.50 8.88 7.59
N LEU A 47 -16.30 9.41 7.36
CA LEU A 47 -15.30 8.92 6.44
C LEU A 47 -14.02 8.59 7.21
N CYS A 48 -13.20 7.73 6.62
CA CYS A 48 -11.90 7.41 7.19
C CYS A 48 -10.87 8.48 6.81
N ASP A 49 -10.27 9.17 7.79
CA ASP A 49 -9.20 10.17 7.63
C ASP A 49 -8.05 9.68 6.73
N LEU A 50 -7.74 8.38 6.76
CA LEU A 50 -6.65 7.77 5.97
C LEU A 50 -7.02 7.54 4.50
N SER A 51 -8.32 7.53 4.20
CA SER A 51 -8.88 7.43 2.84
C SER A 51 -9.21 8.78 2.24
N GLU A 52 -9.10 9.84 3.05
CA GLU A 52 -9.36 11.18 2.59
C GLU A 52 -8.14 11.68 1.83
N ILE A 53 -8.39 12.22 0.65
CA ILE A 53 -7.40 13.03 -0.05
C ILE A 53 -7.37 14.34 0.74
N GLU A 54 -6.20 14.75 1.24
CA GLU A 54 -6.04 16.08 1.84
C GLU A 54 -6.37 17.15 0.79
N VAL A 55 -7.64 17.53 0.70
CA VAL A 55 -8.08 18.70 -0.05
C VAL A 55 -7.66 19.89 0.80
N PRO A 56 -6.91 20.86 0.24
CA PRO A 56 -6.49 22.05 0.97
C PRO A 56 -7.68 22.64 1.71
N THR A 57 -7.53 22.78 3.02
CA THR A 57 -8.56 23.16 3.98
C THR A 57 -9.25 24.44 3.53
N ALA A 58 -10.40 24.28 2.89
CA ALA A 58 -11.34 25.34 2.60
C ALA A 58 -12.68 24.92 3.19
N GLU A 59 -12.82 25.14 4.50
CA GLU A 59 -14.13 25.43 5.08
C GLU A 59 -14.78 26.55 4.24
N LYS A 60 -15.69 26.19 3.33
CA LYS A 60 -16.61 27.16 2.73
C LYS A 60 -17.84 26.47 2.12
N THR A 61 -18.88 26.42 2.93
CA THR A 61 -20.30 26.53 2.55
C THR A 61 -20.64 26.12 1.11
N THR A 62 -21.07 24.87 0.97
CA THR A 62 -21.95 24.47 -0.15
C THR A 62 -23.12 25.44 -0.24
N LYS A 63 -23.33 26.03 -1.42
CA LYS A 63 -24.46 26.96 -1.66
C LYS A 63 -25.80 26.24 -1.81
N LEU A 64 -25.81 24.92 -1.87
CA LEU A 64 -26.99 24.08 -2.07
C LEU A 64 -27.03 22.96 -1.04
N SER A 65 -28.24 22.55 -0.67
CA SER A 65 -28.47 21.29 0.03
C SER A 65 -28.36 20.11 -0.94
N GLU A 66 -28.10 18.91 -0.41
CA GLU A 66 -27.96 17.69 -1.21
C GLU A 66 -29.21 17.38 -2.05
N GLU A 67 -30.40 17.66 -1.50
CA GLU A 67 -31.67 17.46 -2.22
C GLU A 67 -31.87 18.45 -3.38
N GLU A 68 -31.36 19.67 -3.26
CA GLU A 68 -31.39 20.66 -4.35
C GLU A 68 -30.31 20.40 -5.40
N PHE A 69 -29.20 19.81 -4.98
CA PHE A 69 -28.12 19.40 -5.86
C PHE A 69 -28.58 18.30 -6.83
N LYS A 70 -29.21 17.23 -6.33
CA LYS A 70 -29.69 16.10 -7.15
C LYS A 70 -30.71 16.48 -8.22
N LYS A 71 -31.50 17.54 -8.00
CA LYS A 71 -32.54 17.98 -8.94
C LYS A 71 -32.01 18.75 -10.16
N ARG A 72 -30.71 19.04 -10.19
CA ARG A 72 -30.09 19.91 -11.20
C ARG A 72 -29.22 19.10 -12.15
N THR A 73 -28.85 19.75 -13.25
CA THR A 73 -27.87 19.27 -14.22
C THR A 73 -26.50 19.91 -13.99
N VAL A 74 -25.47 19.32 -14.60
CA VAL A 74 -24.10 19.84 -14.55
C VAL A 74 -24.02 21.32 -15.01
N SER A 75 -24.74 21.68 -16.08
CA SER A 75 -24.80 23.07 -16.55
C SER A 75 -25.47 24.02 -15.56
N GLU A 76 -26.51 23.56 -14.86
CA GLU A 76 -27.20 24.38 -13.86
C GLU A 76 -26.36 24.59 -12.61
N ILE A 77 -25.59 23.60 -12.18
CA ILE A 77 -24.64 23.75 -11.07
C ILE A 77 -23.50 24.69 -11.46
N ALA A 78 -22.93 24.54 -12.67
CA ALA A 78 -21.88 25.44 -13.16
C ALA A 78 -22.31 26.92 -13.13
N LYS A 79 -23.57 27.21 -13.48
CA LYS A 79 -24.14 28.57 -13.40
C LYS A 79 -24.18 29.12 -11.97
N ILE A 80 -24.44 28.29 -10.96
CA ILE A 80 -24.52 28.73 -9.55
C ILE A 80 -23.14 29.12 -9.01
N TYR A 81 -22.09 28.44 -9.49
CA TYR A 81 -20.71 28.74 -9.13
C TYR A 81 -20.05 29.80 -10.03
N ASN A 82 -20.72 30.15 -11.15
CA ASN A 82 -20.27 31.11 -12.16
C ASN A 82 -18.97 30.66 -12.84
N ILE A 83 -18.97 29.42 -13.34
CA ILE A 83 -17.88 28.74 -14.05
C ILE A 83 -18.37 28.17 -15.39
N SER A 84 -17.47 27.84 -16.31
CA SER A 84 -17.84 27.19 -17.59
C SER A 84 -18.46 25.81 -17.32
N ALA A 85 -19.59 25.54 -17.98
CA ALA A 85 -20.26 24.24 -17.86
C ALA A 85 -19.43 23.11 -18.48
N GLU A 86 -18.73 23.41 -19.57
CA GLU A 86 -17.87 22.47 -20.29
C GLU A 86 -16.62 22.11 -19.47
N GLU A 87 -16.00 23.13 -18.86
CA GLU A 87 -14.85 22.94 -17.97
C GLU A 87 -15.25 22.18 -16.70
N TYR A 88 -16.41 22.51 -16.14
CA TYR A 88 -16.95 21.81 -14.97
C TYR A 88 -17.30 20.36 -15.27
N ALA A 89 -17.97 20.08 -16.40
CA ALA A 89 -18.25 18.73 -16.85
C ALA A 89 -16.96 17.92 -17.06
N ARG A 90 -15.93 18.54 -17.61
CA ARG A 90 -14.62 17.91 -17.79
C ARG A 90 -13.97 17.53 -16.47
N GLU A 91 -13.89 18.46 -15.51
CA GLU A 91 -13.28 18.18 -14.20
C GLU A 91 -14.08 17.13 -13.41
N LEU A 92 -15.41 17.17 -13.48
CA LEU A 92 -16.26 16.12 -12.93
C LEU A 92 -15.98 14.77 -13.58
N GLY A 93 -15.84 14.72 -14.90
CA GLY A 93 -15.50 13.50 -15.61
C GLY A 93 -14.12 12.95 -15.27
N LEU A 94 -13.13 13.84 -15.05
CA LEU A 94 -11.79 13.46 -14.59
C LEU A 94 -11.83 12.87 -13.17
N PHE A 95 -12.57 13.52 -12.28
CA PHE A 95 -12.73 13.08 -10.89
C PHE A 95 -13.46 11.72 -10.82
N LEU A 96 -14.55 11.56 -11.57
CA LEU A 96 -15.38 10.36 -11.57
C LEU A 96 -14.89 9.26 -12.52
N LYS A 97 -13.88 9.55 -13.34
CA LYS A 97 -13.33 8.66 -14.38
C LYS A 97 -14.38 8.18 -15.39
N ILE A 98 -15.35 9.04 -15.71
CA ILE A 98 -16.41 8.79 -16.69
C ILE A 98 -16.57 9.99 -17.63
N ILE A 99 -17.23 9.79 -18.77
CA ILE A 99 -17.55 10.89 -19.68
C ILE A 99 -18.80 11.59 -19.16
N VAL A 100 -18.63 12.81 -18.64
CA VAL A 100 -19.73 13.65 -18.16
C VAL A 100 -20.05 14.72 -19.20
N LYS A 101 -21.34 14.87 -19.52
CA LYS A 101 -21.87 15.93 -20.39
C LYS A 101 -22.51 17.02 -19.56
N THR A 102 -22.58 18.22 -20.13
CA THR A 102 -23.21 19.39 -19.48
C THR A 102 -24.71 19.21 -19.20
N SER A 103 -25.37 18.29 -19.93
CA SER A 103 -26.77 17.92 -19.76
C SER A 103 -27.02 16.85 -18.70
N ASP A 104 -25.98 16.22 -18.16
CA ASP A 104 -26.14 15.08 -17.25
C ASP A 104 -26.76 15.53 -15.93
N SER A 105 -27.61 14.66 -15.38
CA SER A 105 -28.28 14.89 -14.11
C SER A 105 -27.33 14.64 -12.95
N MET A 106 -27.28 15.57 -12.00
CA MET A 106 -26.47 15.40 -10.80
C MET A 106 -27.00 14.26 -9.92
N ALA A 107 -28.28 13.89 -10.02
CA ALA A 107 -28.80 12.69 -9.35
C ALA A 107 -28.11 11.40 -9.84
N VAL A 108 -27.88 11.28 -11.15
CA VAL A 108 -27.23 10.10 -11.74
C VAL A 108 -25.77 10.06 -11.31
N LEU A 109 -25.06 11.19 -11.41
CA LEU A 109 -23.66 11.29 -10.98
C LEU A 109 -23.51 11.06 -9.47
N HIS A 110 -24.48 11.49 -8.67
CA HIS A 110 -24.50 11.24 -7.24
C HIS A 110 -24.72 9.76 -6.92
N ASP A 111 -25.78 9.16 -7.46
CA ASP A 111 -26.24 7.83 -7.05
C ASP A 111 -25.38 6.71 -7.67
N GLU A 112 -24.82 6.91 -8.87
CA GLU A 112 -24.01 5.89 -9.55
C GLU A 112 -22.49 6.09 -9.37
N ASN A 113 -22.05 7.33 -9.10
CA ASN A 113 -20.61 7.67 -9.04
C ASN A 113 -20.18 8.31 -7.71
N ALA A 114 -21.04 8.27 -6.68
CA ALA A 114 -20.76 8.77 -5.34
C ALA A 114 -20.36 10.27 -5.29
N LEU A 115 -20.83 11.08 -6.25
CA LEU A 115 -20.59 12.51 -6.28
C LEU A 115 -21.56 13.26 -5.35
N CYS A 116 -21.09 13.74 -4.19
CA CYS A 116 -21.88 14.61 -3.31
C CYS A 116 -21.73 16.11 -3.63
N ALA A 117 -22.67 16.92 -3.15
CA ALA A 117 -22.70 18.36 -3.43
C ALA A 117 -21.46 19.11 -2.94
N THR A 118 -20.81 18.64 -1.86
CA THR A 118 -19.59 19.23 -1.31
C THR A 118 -18.38 19.03 -2.22
N VAL A 119 -18.19 17.81 -2.73
CA VAL A 119 -17.14 17.49 -3.70
C VAL A 119 -17.34 18.29 -4.99
N ALA A 120 -18.57 18.35 -5.47
CA ALA A 120 -18.93 19.11 -6.65
C ALA A 120 -18.68 20.63 -6.47
N ALA A 121 -18.88 21.16 -5.26
CA ALA A 121 -18.57 22.55 -4.91
C ALA A 121 -17.07 22.81 -4.80
N GLY A 122 -16.29 21.86 -4.27
CA GLY A 122 -14.83 21.94 -4.21
C GLY A 122 -14.20 22.01 -5.60
N ILE A 123 -14.65 21.16 -6.52
CA ILE A 123 -14.22 21.18 -7.93
C ILE A 123 -14.57 22.54 -8.58
N ALA A 124 -15.78 23.04 -8.32
CA ALA A 124 -16.20 24.34 -8.84
C ALA A 124 -15.38 25.50 -8.27
N ALA A 125 -14.95 25.42 -7.01
CA ALA A 125 -14.08 26.40 -6.37
C ALA A 125 -12.67 26.41 -6.97
N ASN A 126 -12.12 25.22 -7.27
CA ASN A 126 -10.80 25.07 -7.89
C ASN A 126 -10.77 25.67 -9.31
N ILE A 127 -11.77 25.37 -10.15
CA ILE A 127 -11.90 25.98 -11.49
C ILE A 127 -11.94 27.51 -11.41
N LYS A 128 -12.62 28.04 -10.39
CA LYS A 128 -12.73 29.48 -10.19
C LYS A 128 -11.43 30.13 -9.71
N ALA A 129 -10.56 29.37 -9.06
CA ALA A 129 -9.25 29.85 -8.63
C ALA A 129 -8.23 29.93 -9.78
N ASP A 130 -8.43 29.18 -10.87
CA ASP A 130 -7.41 28.93 -11.91
C ASP A 130 -7.59 29.67 -13.26
N SER A 131 -8.51 30.62 -13.44
CA SER A 131 -8.57 31.41 -14.69
C SER A 131 -7.60 32.62 -14.67
N PRO A 132 -6.75 32.94 -15.70
CA PRO A 132 -6.81 32.58 -17.16
C PRO A 132 -5.42 32.26 -17.82
N PRO A 133 -5.27 32.22 -19.18
CA PRO A 133 -6.09 31.71 -20.26
C PRO A 133 -5.45 30.48 -20.97
N ALA A 134 -6.25 29.84 -21.82
CA ALA A 134 -5.92 28.72 -22.70
C ALA A 134 -4.47 28.64 -23.22
N THR A 135 -3.89 27.43 -23.14
CA THR A 135 -3.24 26.63 -24.20
C THR A 135 -2.13 25.74 -23.58
N GLU A 136 -2.12 24.46 -23.97
CA GLU A 136 -1.12 23.39 -23.70
C GLU A 136 -1.36 22.48 -22.47
N PRO A 137 -0.89 21.21 -22.49
CA PRO A 137 -1.62 20.08 -23.04
C PRO A 137 -2.03 19.06 -21.97
N ILE A 138 -2.99 18.23 -22.36
CA ILE A 138 -3.58 17.08 -21.66
C ILE A 138 -2.49 16.22 -20.98
N LEU A 139 -2.49 16.19 -19.64
CA LEU A 139 -1.77 15.17 -18.88
C LEU A 139 -2.52 13.85 -19.04
N SER A 140 -1.84 12.83 -19.60
CA SER A 140 -2.44 11.57 -19.99
C SER A 140 -2.91 10.74 -18.79
N ALA A 141 -3.95 9.92 -19.02
CA ALA A 141 -4.54 9.00 -18.04
C ALA A 141 -3.53 8.01 -17.40
N ASP A 142 -2.33 7.87 -18.00
CA ASP A 142 -1.24 7.06 -17.47
C ASP A 142 -0.57 7.68 -16.24
N GLU A 143 -0.58 9.01 -16.10
CA GLU A 143 -0.04 9.71 -14.92
C GLU A 143 -1.01 9.66 -13.74
N ALA A 144 -2.33 9.68 -13.98
CA ALA A 144 -3.36 9.58 -12.93
C ALA A 144 -3.41 8.19 -12.26
N LYS A 145 -2.95 7.14 -12.94
CA LYS A 145 -2.84 5.79 -12.37
C LYS A 145 -1.67 5.64 -11.40
N LYS A 146 -0.69 6.54 -11.45
CA LYS A 146 0.55 6.47 -10.66
C LYS A 146 0.38 6.88 -9.19
N VAL A 147 -0.75 7.52 -8.85
CA VAL A 147 -1.00 8.10 -7.52
C VAL A 147 -1.68 7.12 -6.54
N ILE A 148 -2.33 6.04 -7.01
CA ILE A 148 -3.18 5.18 -6.16
C ILE A 148 -2.68 3.73 -6.11
N THR A 149 -1.38 3.53 -5.89
CA THR A 149 -0.87 2.20 -5.53
C THR A 149 -0.02 2.32 -4.28
N PRO A 150 -0.42 1.74 -3.13
CA PRO A 150 0.46 1.66 -1.97
C PRO A 150 1.77 1.00 -2.42
N LYS A 151 2.85 1.77 -2.34
CA LYS A 151 4.12 1.40 -2.96
C LYS A 151 4.89 0.52 -1.99
N TYR A 152 4.62 -0.78 -2.04
CA TYR A 152 5.39 -1.74 -1.28
C TYR A 152 6.83 -1.82 -1.82
N ASN A 153 7.80 -1.76 -0.91
CA ASN A 153 9.22 -1.76 -1.24
C ASN A 153 9.76 -3.15 -1.58
N PHE A 154 9.10 -3.87 -2.48
CA PHE A 154 9.51 -5.23 -2.87
C PHE A 154 10.95 -5.26 -3.40
N PHE A 155 11.26 -4.43 -4.40
CA PHE A 155 12.58 -4.42 -5.03
C PHE A 155 13.70 -4.01 -4.05
N PRO A 156 13.56 -2.92 -3.24
CA PRO A 156 14.54 -2.60 -2.21
C PRO A 156 14.83 -3.77 -1.26
N VAL A 157 13.78 -4.40 -0.70
CA VAL A 157 13.93 -5.53 0.23
C VAL A 157 14.65 -6.71 -0.45
N LEU A 158 14.28 -7.02 -1.69
CA LEU A 158 14.93 -8.06 -2.48
C LEU A 158 16.42 -7.80 -2.70
N PHE A 159 16.79 -6.59 -3.12
CA PHE A 159 18.19 -6.24 -3.36
C PHE A 159 19.02 -6.29 -2.08
N VAL A 160 18.50 -5.78 -0.96
CA VAL A 160 19.18 -5.84 0.34
C VAL A 160 19.43 -7.29 0.75
N LEU A 161 18.42 -8.15 0.66
CA LEU A 161 18.55 -9.57 0.99
C LEU A 161 19.53 -10.30 0.08
N LEU A 162 19.50 -10.01 -1.22
CA LEU A 162 20.38 -10.63 -2.19
C LEU A 162 21.83 -10.21 -1.97
N ILE A 163 22.09 -8.93 -1.71
CA ILE A 163 23.42 -8.43 -1.36
C ILE A 163 23.91 -9.07 -0.06
N ALA A 164 23.06 -9.13 0.97
CA ALA A 164 23.42 -9.77 2.24
C ALA A 164 23.73 -11.26 2.07
N TYR A 165 22.97 -11.96 1.21
CA TYR A 165 23.23 -13.35 0.82
C TYR A 165 24.58 -13.50 0.12
N LEU A 166 24.86 -12.67 -0.88
CA LEU A 166 26.13 -12.70 -1.60
C LEU A 166 27.33 -12.39 -0.69
N ILE A 167 27.21 -11.41 0.22
CA ILE A 167 28.26 -11.08 1.18
C ILE A 167 28.55 -12.30 2.08
N THR A 168 27.51 -12.88 2.69
CA THR A 168 27.69 -14.07 3.55
C THR A 168 28.26 -15.25 2.76
N TYR A 169 27.86 -15.42 1.49
CA TYR A 169 28.41 -16.44 0.60
C TYR A 169 29.88 -16.22 0.25
N ILE A 170 30.29 -14.99 -0.10
CA ILE A 170 31.69 -14.65 -0.37
C ILE A 170 32.55 -14.87 0.88
N LEU A 171 32.03 -14.55 2.07
CA LEU A 171 32.71 -14.83 3.33
C LEU A 171 32.88 -16.34 3.58
N ALA A 172 31.89 -17.15 3.16
CA ALA A 172 31.98 -18.61 3.23
C ALA A 172 33.03 -19.16 2.24
N LEU A 173 33.07 -18.62 1.02
CA LEU A 173 34.08 -18.96 0.02
C LEU A 173 35.50 -18.62 0.50
N LYS A 174 35.68 -17.47 1.18
CA LYS A 174 36.96 -17.07 1.77
C LYS A 174 37.35 -17.87 3.03
N LYS A 175 36.61 -18.93 3.37
CA LYS A 175 36.79 -19.78 4.58
C LYS A 175 36.81 -19.00 5.89
N THR A 176 36.31 -17.76 5.89
CA THR A 176 36.21 -16.94 7.11
C THR A 176 35.03 -17.41 7.96
N ILE A 177 33.97 -17.87 7.30
CA ILE A 177 32.85 -18.60 7.90
C ILE A 177 32.73 -19.96 7.22
N SER A 178 32.21 -20.97 7.92
CA SER A 178 31.91 -22.26 7.28
C SER A 178 30.58 -22.19 6.52
N PHE A 179 30.40 -23.03 5.49
CA PHE A 179 29.12 -23.16 4.78
C PHE A 179 27.98 -23.54 5.74
N LEU A 180 28.25 -24.39 6.73
CA LEU A 180 27.29 -24.72 7.79
C LEU A 180 26.91 -23.50 8.63
N THR A 181 27.86 -22.60 8.89
CA THR A 181 27.59 -21.34 9.60
C THR A 181 26.69 -20.43 8.77
N GLN A 182 26.92 -20.34 7.46
CA GLN A 182 26.06 -19.55 6.57
C GLN A 182 24.62 -20.09 6.59
N GLN A 183 24.42 -21.40 6.42
CA GLN A 183 23.09 -22.03 6.53
C GLN A 183 22.39 -21.68 7.85
N ARG A 184 23.12 -21.81 8.98
CA ARG A 184 22.57 -21.51 10.31
C ARG A 184 22.14 -20.05 10.46
N ILE A 185 22.90 -19.11 9.88
CA ILE A 185 22.54 -17.68 9.89
C ILE A 185 21.23 -17.46 9.12
N TRP A 186 21.08 -18.04 7.93
CA TRP A 186 19.87 -17.87 7.12
C TRP A 186 18.66 -18.60 7.70
N ASN A 187 18.85 -19.76 8.33
CA ASN A 187 17.78 -20.47 9.04
C ASN A 187 17.30 -19.67 10.27
N LEU A 188 18.24 -19.09 11.03
CA LEU A 188 17.89 -18.20 12.14
C LEU A 188 17.15 -16.95 11.63
N ALA A 189 17.62 -16.34 10.55
CA ALA A 189 16.94 -15.21 9.93
C ALA A 189 15.51 -15.57 9.51
N LEU A 190 15.31 -16.71 8.84
CA LEU A 190 13.99 -17.20 8.46
C LEU A 190 13.06 -17.35 9.68
N THR A 191 13.55 -17.94 10.77
CA THR A 191 12.77 -18.08 12.01
C THR A 191 12.41 -16.72 12.63
N LEU A 192 13.32 -15.75 12.61
CA LEU A 192 13.07 -14.40 13.14
C LEU A 192 11.99 -13.66 12.32
N PHE A 193 12.09 -13.67 10.99
CA PHE A 193 11.07 -13.06 10.12
C PHE A 193 9.72 -13.75 10.23
N PHE A 194 9.71 -15.09 10.31
CA PHE A 194 8.49 -15.86 10.55
C PHE A 194 7.81 -15.45 11.86
N LEU A 195 8.57 -15.34 12.95
CA LEU A 195 8.01 -14.97 14.25
C LEU A 195 7.51 -13.51 14.24
N ALA A 196 8.26 -12.58 13.64
CA ALA A 196 7.84 -11.19 13.50
C ALA A 196 6.56 -11.03 12.65
N SER A 197 6.49 -11.71 11.50
CA SER A 197 5.33 -11.70 10.60
C SER A 197 4.12 -12.40 11.23
N GLY A 198 4.33 -13.53 11.93
CA GLY A 198 3.28 -14.25 12.64
C GLY A 198 2.69 -13.46 13.81
N ILE A 199 3.54 -12.86 14.66
CA ILE A 199 3.08 -12.04 15.79
C ILE A 199 2.36 -10.78 15.29
N SER A 200 2.94 -10.06 14.33
CA SER A 200 2.30 -8.88 13.75
C SER A 200 0.98 -9.21 13.06
N GLY A 201 0.88 -10.36 12.38
CA GLY A 201 -0.36 -10.84 11.78
C GLY A 201 -1.46 -11.11 12.81
N ILE A 202 -1.13 -11.75 13.94
CA ILE A 202 -2.08 -11.96 15.04
C ILE A 202 -2.52 -10.61 15.64
N LEU A 203 -1.58 -9.69 15.85
CA LEU A 203 -1.89 -8.35 16.35
C LEU A 203 -2.81 -7.57 15.39
N LEU A 204 -2.60 -7.70 14.07
CA LEU A 204 -3.47 -7.11 13.05
C LEU A 204 -4.89 -7.69 13.12
N VAL A 205 -5.03 -9.01 13.25
CA VAL A 205 -6.35 -9.65 13.38
C VAL A 205 -7.06 -9.17 14.64
N ILE A 206 -6.35 -9.03 15.76
CA ILE A 206 -6.93 -8.50 17.00
C ILE A 206 -7.37 -7.05 16.82
N ARG A 207 -6.53 -6.22 16.20
CA ARG A 207 -6.85 -4.81 15.91
C ARG A 207 -8.11 -4.70 15.05
N ILE A 208 -8.20 -5.48 13.97
CA ILE A 208 -9.33 -5.45 13.03
C ILE A 208 -10.62 -5.97 13.66
N ASN A 209 -10.57 -7.07 14.40
CA ASN A 209 -11.79 -7.73 14.92
C ASN A 209 -12.32 -7.11 16.21
N TYR A 210 -11.44 -6.58 17.07
CA TYR A 210 -11.83 -6.05 18.39
C TYR A 210 -11.72 -4.52 18.48
N GLY A 211 -11.31 -3.84 17.40
CA GLY A 211 -11.19 -2.38 17.35
C GLY A 211 -10.15 -1.81 18.31
N ILE A 212 -9.19 -2.62 18.78
CA ILE A 212 -8.19 -2.20 19.76
C ILE A 212 -7.13 -1.34 19.04
N MET A 213 -7.30 -0.02 19.13
CA MET A 213 -6.39 0.96 18.55
C MET A 213 -5.24 1.27 19.52
N VAL A 214 -4.22 0.41 19.54
CA VAL A 214 -2.96 0.74 20.20
C VAL A 214 -2.11 1.60 19.27
N ASN A 215 -1.75 2.80 19.71
CA ASN A 215 -0.90 3.71 18.95
C ASN A 215 0.57 3.27 19.04
N TRP A 216 1.02 2.51 18.05
CA TRP A 216 2.41 2.08 17.95
C TRP A 216 3.25 3.09 17.18
N PRO A 217 4.56 3.21 17.45
CA PRO A 217 5.44 4.11 16.72
C PRO A 217 5.74 3.67 15.28
N PHE A 218 5.17 2.56 14.83
CA PHE A 218 5.32 1.99 13.49
C PHE A 218 3.98 1.43 13.00
N ASP A 219 3.81 1.37 11.67
CA ASP A 219 2.63 0.75 11.08
C ASP A 219 2.74 -0.78 11.12
N LEU A 220 1.83 -1.41 11.87
CA LEU A 220 1.73 -2.86 11.98
C LEU A 220 1.46 -3.55 10.65
N LEU A 221 0.69 -2.93 9.74
CA LEU A 221 0.37 -3.52 8.44
C LEU A 221 1.61 -3.54 7.56
N MET A 222 2.28 -2.40 7.45
CA MET A 222 3.53 -2.29 6.71
C MET A 222 4.59 -3.25 7.26
N LEU A 223 4.76 -3.32 8.59
CA LEU A 223 5.69 -4.26 9.23
C LEU A 223 5.38 -5.71 8.86
N HIS A 224 4.11 -6.13 8.91
CA HIS A 224 3.70 -7.48 8.55
C HIS A 224 4.02 -7.81 7.09
N VAL A 225 3.72 -6.89 6.17
CA VAL A 225 3.97 -7.08 4.73
C VAL A 225 5.47 -7.13 4.44
N GLU A 226 6.26 -6.20 4.97
CA GLU A 226 7.71 -6.16 4.73
C GLU A 226 8.42 -7.40 5.31
N THR A 227 8.07 -7.80 6.54
CA THR A 227 8.61 -9.02 7.15
C THR A 227 8.15 -10.28 6.41
N GLY A 228 6.94 -10.28 5.85
CA GLY A 228 6.40 -11.36 5.01
C GLY A 228 7.13 -11.50 3.67
N ILE A 229 7.44 -10.38 3.00
CA ILE A 229 8.25 -10.36 1.77
C ILE A 229 9.65 -10.92 2.06
N ALA A 230 10.28 -10.47 3.14
CA ALA A 230 11.59 -10.96 3.55
C ALA A 230 11.58 -12.46 3.83
N MET A 231 10.58 -12.94 4.59
CA MET A 231 10.37 -14.35 4.86
C MET A 231 10.21 -15.17 3.57
N ALA A 232 9.41 -14.69 2.62
CA ALA A 232 9.19 -15.36 1.34
C ALA A 232 10.49 -15.51 0.55
N ILE A 233 11.27 -14.43 0.41
CA ILE A 233 12.55 -14.45 -0.31
C ILE A 233 13.55 -15.40 0.34
N ILE A 234 13.69 -15.35 1.68
CA ILE A 234 14.58 -16.26 2.41
C ILE A 234 14.14 -17.72 2.23
N SER A 235 12.83 -17.98 2.20
CA SER A 235 12.29 -19.32 1.98
C SER A 235 12.66 -19.88 0.61
N PHE A 236 12.77 -19.05 -0.44
CA PHE A 236 13.25 -19.48 -1.75
C PHE A 236 14.73 -19.92 -1.71
N PHE A 237 15.59 -19.18 -0.99
CA PHE A 237 16.98 -19.60 -0.81
C PHE A 237 17.10 -20.91 -0.01
N HIS A 238 16.29 -21.05 1.03
CA HIS A 238 16.22 -22.29 1.81
C HIS A 238 15.76 -23.48 0.95
N LEU A 239 14.71 -23.28 0.15
CA LEU A 239 14.20 -24.29 -0.77
C LEU A 239 15.24 -24.68 -1.82
N ALA A 240 15.94 -23.70 -2.41
CA ALA A 240 16.99 -23.95 -3.39
C ALA A 240 18.15 -24.77 -2.79
N TRP A 241 18.53 -24.50 -1.53
CA TRP A 241 19.55 -25.27 -0.82
C TRP A 241 19.13 -26.73 -0.66
N HIS A 242 17.92 -26.94 -0.17
CA HIS A 242 17.39 -28.26 0.14
C HIS A 242 16.68 -28.93 -1.05
N TRP A 243 16.85 -28.40 -2.27
CA TRP A 243 16.15 -28.88 -3.46
C TRP A 243 16.33 -30.40 -3.67
N TRP A 244 17.53 -30.93 -3.42
CA TRP A 244 17.80 -32.36 -3.54
C TRP A 244 17.10 -33.21 -2.48
N TYR A 245 17.02 -32.72 -1.24
CA TYR A 245 16.29 -33.37 -0.16
C TYR A 245 14.80 -33.46 -0.49
N TYR A 246 14.20 -32.34 -0.91
CA TYR A 246 12.78 -32.30 -1.29
C TYR A 246 12.50 -33.12 -2.55
N ALA A 247 13.37 -33.06 -3.56
CA ALA A 247 13.25 -33.89 -4.75
C ALA A 247 13.38 -35.40 -4.45
N CYS A 248 14.24 -35.79 -3.51
CA CYS A 248 14.34 -37.17 -3.03
C CYS A 248 13.05 -37.65 -2.36
N MET A 249 12.48 -36.83 -1.46
CA MET A 249 11.21 -37.10 -0.78
C MET A 249 10.07 -37.31 -1.78
N LEU A 250 10.01 -36.48 -2.83
CA LEU A 250 9.00 -36.59 -3.89
C LEU A 250 9.21 -37.81 -4.80
N LYS A 251 10.46 -38.23 -5.01
CA LYS A 251 10.79 -39.37 -5.90
C LYS A 251 10.70 -40.75 -5.22
N ARG A 252 10.35 -40.84 -3.92
CA ARG A 252 10.31 -42.10 -3.15
C ARG A 252 11.59 -42.96 -3.31
N LYS A 253 12.75 -42.34 -3.54
CA LYS A 253 14.02 -43.08 -3.65
C LYS A 253 14.53 -43.53 -2.27
N ALA A 254 15.30 -44.61 -2.23
CA ALA A 254 15.82 -45.17 -0.98
C ALA A 254 16.68 -44.14 -0.22
N LYS A 255 16.31 -43.86 1.03
CA LYS A 255 16.91 -42.91 1.97
C LYS A 255 18.46 -42.90 1.98
N LYS A 256 19.10 -44.06 1.81
CA LYS A 256 20.57 -44.24 1.82
C LYS A 256 21.32 -43.52 0.68
N GLU A 257 20.71 -43.34 -0.49
CA GLU A 257 21.34 -42.63 -1.62
C GLU A 257 21.30 -41.10 -1.43
N CYS A 258 20.31 -40.59 -0.69
CA CYS A 258 20.13 -39.17 -0.45
C CYS A 258 21.00 -38.66 0.72
N ASP A 259 21.17 -39.47 1.77
CA ASP A 259 21.99 -39.14 2.95
C ASP A 259 23.51 -39.08 2.61
N ALA A 260 23.99 -39.84 1.63
CA ALA A 260 25.42 -39.88 1.25
C ALA A 260 25.93 -38.58 0.58
N ARG A 261 25.02 -37.78 0.02
CA ARG A 261 25.34 -36.53 -0.68
C ARG A 261 25.20 -35.30 0.23
N GLU A 262 24.35 -35.37 1.25
CA GLU A 262 24.23 -34.32 2.27
C GLU A 262 25.45 -34.25 3.18
N ASN A 263 26.04 -35.39 3.54
CA ASN A 263 27.26 -35.46 4.38
C ASN A 263 28.56 -35.03 3.66
N ASN A 264 28.49 -34.62 2.39
CA ASN A 264 29.62 -34.16 1.57
C ASN A 264 29.52 -32.69 1.15
N LEU A 265 28.55 -31.92 1.67
CA LEU A 265 28.35 -30.48 1.48
C LEU A 265 28.56 -29.72 2.79
#